data_AF-A0A534KQX6-F1
#
_entry.id   AF-A0A534KQX6-F1
#
_cell.length_a   1.000
_cell.length_b   1.000
_cell.length_c   1.000
_cell.angle_alpha   90.00
_cell.angle_beta   90.00
_cell.angle_gamma   90.00
#
_symmetry.space_group_name_H-M   'P 1'
#
loop_
_entity.id
_entity.type
_entity.pdbx_description
1 polymer ?
#
loop_
_entity_poly.entity_id
_entity_poly.type
_entity_poly.pdbx_seq_one_letter_code
_entity_poly.pdbx_strand_id
1 'polypeptide(L)'
;ALFVPYVLNLAISQRTGPAEEIRERIEDLEIGLAFTGWIFGRKVVVRAGLKWLVFGILWSVMGAQFLVQGAIGLSNAMGLNPWFIGITVVALGTSLPDIAAAWHATRLGYTDLVLGEGIGASVVTTLLTLGMIGILRPAAHSVELLLPVVGAMVFTAFLLLALMLGGWRITSRSGAVLASSYFAMVALNVLWIRGFP
;
A
#
# COMPACT_ATOMS: atom_id res chain seq x y z
N ALA A 1 5.97 0.30 3.29
CA ALA A 1 6.45 -1.07 3.58
C ALA A 1 7.74 -1.50 2.85
N LEU A 2 8.31 -0.69 1.95
CA LEU A 2 9.58 -0.98 1.22
C LEU A 2 10.83 -1.22 2.08
N PHE A 3 10.81 -0.76 3.33
CA PHE A 3 11.99 -0.75 4.19
C PHE A 3 12.50 -2.16 4.52
N VAL A 4 11.62 -3.14 4.75
CA VAL A 4 12.01 -4.51 5.12
C VAL A 4 12.67 -5.26 3.95
N PRO A 5 12.04 -5.38 2.76
CA PRO A 5 12.70 -6.02 1.63
C PRO A 5 13.95 -5.25 1.18
N TYR A 6 13.98 -3.92 1.30
CA TYR A 6 15.16 -3.12 0.97
C TYR A 6 16.32 -3.33 1.96
N VAL A 7 16.06 -3.37 3.27
CA VAL A 7 17.08 -3.67 4.29
C VAL A 7 17.59 -5.11 4.18
N LEU A 8 16.71 -6.07 3.87
CA LEU A 8 17.12 -7.45 3.64
C LEU A 8 18.02 -7.57 2.41
N ASN A 9 17.62 -6.91 1.30
CA ASN A 9 18.40 -6.87 0.06
C ASN A 9 19.75 -6.18 0.28
N LEU A 10 19.79 -5.08 1.04
CA LEU A 10 21.02 -4.36 1.39
C LEU A 10 21.96 -5.22 2.27
N ALA A 11 21.42 -5.93 3.25
CA ALA A 11 22.21 -6.81 4.13
C ALA A 11 22.83 -8.00 3.38
N ILE A 12 22.12 -8.54 2.38
CA ILE A 12 22.59 -9.62 1.51
C ILE A 12 23.62 -9.08 0.50
N SER A 13 23.38 -7.88 -0.06
CA SER A 13 24.26 -7.26 -1.05
C SER A 13 25.59 -6.78 -0.43
N GLN A 14 25.60 -6.27 0.80
CA GLN A 14 26.86 -5.92 1.50
C GLN A 14 27.79 -7.13 1.73
N ARG A 15 27.26 -8.35 1.70
CA ARG A 15 28.06 -9.57 1.83
C ARG A 15 28.52 -10.15 0.48
N THR A 16 28.02 -9.64 -0.65
CA THR A 16 28.14 -10.37 -1.94
C THR A 16 28.25 -9.51 -3.21
N GLY A 17 28.09 -8.18 -3.15
CA GLY A 17 28.01 -7.31 -4.34
C GLY A 17 29.33 -6.57 -4.70
N PRO A 18 29.69 -6.44 -5.99
CA PRO A 18 30.84 -5.64 -6.44
C PRO A 18 30.63 -4.13 -6.22
N ALA A 19 31.72 -3.38 -6.09
CA ALA A 19 31.73 -1.96 -5.67
C ALA A 19 30.93 -1.00 -6.57
N GLU A 20 30.62 -1.39 -7.81
CA GLU A 20 29.81 -0.62 -8.77
C GLU A 20 28.31 -0.65 -8.42
N GLU A 21 27.76 -1.79 -8.00
CA GLU A 21 26.36 -1.90 -7.52
C GLU A 21 26.11 -1.04 -6.27
N ILE A 22 27.14 -0.88 -5.43
CA ILE A 22 27.07 -0.06 -4.21
C ILE A 22 26.97 1.42 -4.58
N ARG A 23 27.63 1.86 -5.66
CA ARG A 23 27.68 3.26 -6.08
C ARG A 23 26.36 3.72 -6.71
N GLU A 24 25.76 2.88 -7.56
CA GLU A 24 24.44 3.11 -8.15
C GLU A 24 23.34 3.18 -7.07
N ARG A 25 23.38 2.28 -6.07
CA ARG A 25 22.43 2.31 -4.95
C ARG A 25 22.59 3.52 -4.02
N ILE A 26 23.80 4.06 -3.88
CA ILE A 26 24.04 5.29 -3.12
C ILE A 26 23.40 6.48 -3.85
N GLU A 27 23.48 6.54 -5.17
CA GLU A 27 22.78 7.57 -5.96
C GLU A 27 21.26 7.46 -5.81
N ASP A 28 20.69 6.26 -5.83
CA ASP A 28 19.26 6.05 -5.54
C ASP A 28 18.84 6.51 -4.13
N LEU A 29 19.68 6.20 -3.13
CA LEU A 29 19.49 6.64 -1.74
C LEU A 29 19.51 8.16 -1.63
N GLU A 30 20.42 8.84 -2.35
CA GLU A 30 20.47 10.31 -2.41
C GLU A 30 19.21 10.91 -3.05
N ILE A 31 18.69 10.30 -4.12
CA ILE A 31 17.45 10.75 -4.79
C ILE A 31 16.24 10.61 -3.85
N GLY A 32 16.12 9.49 -3.11
CA GLY A 32 15.05 9.28 -2.12
C GLY A 32 15.12 10.27 -0.94
N LEU A 33 16.32 10.62 -0.51
CA LEU A 33 16.54 11.64 0.54
C LEU A 33 16.25 13.06 0.03
N ALA A 34 16.48 13.33 -1.26
CA ALA A 34 16.12 14.60 -1.88
C ALA A 34 14.59 14.81 -1.95
N PHE A 35 13.80 13.77 -2.22
CA PHE A 35 12.33 13.83 -2.19
C PHE A 35 11.79 14.11 -0.79
N THR A 36 12.36 13.44 0.23
CA THR A 36 12.02 13.71 1.64
C THR A 36 12.30 15.18 2.00
N GLY A 37 13.35 15.76 1.42
CA GLY A 37 13.69 17.16 1.61
C GLY A 37 12.82 18.18 0.88
N TRP A 38 12.07 17.78 -0.16
CA TRP A 38 11.08 18.64 -0.82
C TRP A 38 9.80 18.80 0.02
N ILE A 39 9.38 17.73 0.71
CA ILE A 39 8.20 17.74 1.60
C ILE A 39 8.50 18.51 2.91
N PHE A 40 9.70 18.36 3.46
CA PHE A 40 10.07 18.94 4.77
C PHE A 40 10.99 20.18 4.67
N GLY A 41 11.31 20.68 3.47
CA GLY A 41 12.15 21.87 3.25
C GLY A 41 13.62 21.73 3.66
N ARG A 42 14.07 20.53 4.08
CA ARG A 42 15.46 20.24 4.44
C ARG A 42 15.86 18.86 3.92
N LYS A 43 17.03 18.74 3.28
CA LYS A 43 17.64 17.44 2.96
C LYS A 43 17.91 16.67 4.25
N VAL A 44 16.96 15.84 4.68
CA VAL A 44 17.15 14.97 5.83
C VAL A 44 17.95 13.77 5.33
N VAL A 45 19.28 13.83 5.43
CA VAL A 45 20.15 12.68 5.17
C VAL A 45 20.04 11.72 6.36
N VAL A 46 19.03 10.85 6.32
CA VAL A 46 18.83 9.82 7.33
C VAL A 46 19.88 8.73 7.10
N ARG A 47 20.96 8.71 7.89
CA ARG A 47 21.78 7.50 8.00
C ARG A 47 20.88 6.39 8.53
N ALA A 48 20.68 5.35 7.71
CA ALA A 48 19.93 4.16 8.10
C ALA A 48 20.52 3.63 9.41
N GLY A 49 19.73 3.70 10.47
CA GLY A 49 20.13 3.34 11.82
C GLY A 49 18.93 2.89 12.61
N LEU A 50 19.13 1.97 13.55
CA LEU A 50 18.08 1.35 14.35
C LEU A 50 17.14 2.39 15.01
N LYS A 51 17.68 3.55 15.40
CA LYS A 51 16.92 4.67 15.98
C LYS A 51 15.88 5.25 15.02
N TRP A 52 16.23 5.45 13.74
CA TRP A 52 15.32 5.99 12.73
C TRP A 52 14.28 4.97 12.29
N LEU A 53 14.64 3.68 12.30
CA LEU A 53 13.70 2.58 12.08
C LEU A 53 12.63 2.57 13.17
N VAL A 54 13.02 2.58 14.44
CA VAL A 54 12.10 2.61 15.57
C VAL A 54 11.23 3.87 15.54
N PHE A 55 11.83 5.03 15.25
CA PHE A 55 11.08 6.29 15.11
C PHE A 55 10.05 6.22 13.97
N GLY A 56 10.43 5.70 12.80
CA GLY A 56 9.52 5.56 11.66
C GLY A 56 8.36 4.61 11.96
N ILE A 57 8.60 3.50 12.65
CA ILE A 57 7.54 2.58 13.09
C ILE A 57 6.58 3.29 14.06
N LEU A 58 7.11 3.92 15.11
CA LEU A 58 6.30 4.64 16.10
C LEU A 58 5.45 5.73 15.45
N TRP A 59 6.05 6.51 14.56
CA TRP A 59 5.37 7.58 13.84
C TRP A 59 4.27 7.05 12.92
N SER A 60 4.53 5.92 12.23
CA SER A 60 3.54 5.26 11.37
C SER A 60 2.34 4.76 12.18
N VAL A 61 2.59 4.12 13.33
CA VAL A 61 1.53 3.63 14.23
C VAL A 61 0.67 4.79 14.73
N MET A 62 1.29 5.89 15.16
CA MET A 62 0.57 7.09 15.57
C MET A 62 -0.26 7.68 14.43
N GLY A 63 0.32 7.83 13.24
CA GLY A 63 -0.38 8.34 12.06
C GLY A 63 -1.60 7.49 11.69
N ALA A 64 -1.47 6.17 11.73
CA ALA A 64 -2.58 5.25 11.49
C ALA A 64 -3.68 5.41 12.54
N GLN A 65 -3.33 5.57 13.83
CA GLN A 65 -4.33 5.80 14.88
C GLN A 65 -5.09 7.12 14.69
N PHE A 66 -4.39 8.21 14.39
CA PHE A 66 -5.04 9.49 14.11
C PHE A 66 -5.95 9.43 12.89
N LEU A 67 -5.52 8.72 11.84
CA LEU A 67 -6.32 8.55 10.63
C LEU A 67 -7.61 7.78 10.92
N VAL A 68 -7.53 6.68 11.66
CA VAL A 68 -8.69 5.86 12.04
C VAL A 68 -9.64 6.66 12.95
N GLN A 69 -9.12 7.35 13.96
CA GLN A 69 -9.96 8.14 14.87
C GLN A 69 -10.63 9.32 14.14
N GLY A 70 -9.90 10.02 13.26
CA GLY A 70 -10.46 11.08 12.43
C GLY A 70 -11.54 10.56 11.48
N ALA A 71 -11.32 9.39 10.88
CA ALA A 71 -12.29 8.75 10.00
C ALA A 71 -13.58 8.35 10.76
N ILE A 72 -13.46 7.77 11.96
CA ILE A 72 -14.62 7.44 12.81
C ILE A 72 -15.36 8.73 13.22
N GLY A 73 -14.64 9.79 13.58
CA GLY A 73 -15.23 11.09 13.88
C GLY A 73 -16.01 11.67 12.69
N LEU A 74 -15.46 11.57 11.49
CA LEU A 74 -16.14 11.96 10.25
C LEU A 74 -17.38 11.11 9.98
N SER A 75 -17.32 9.79 10.23
CA SER A 75 -18.45 8.87 10.11
C SER A 75 -19.62 9.32 10.98
N ASN A 76 -19.33 9.63 12.24
CA ASN A 76 -20.34 10.06 13.20
C ASN A 76 -20.92 11.44 12.86
N ALA A 77 -20.10 12.37 12.37
CA ALA A 77 -20.54 13.71 11.98
C ALA A 77 -21.42 13.70 10.71
N MET A 78 -21.12 12.82 9.76
CA MET A 78 -21.84 12.71 8.48
C MET A 78 -22.98 11.68 8.50
N GLY A 79 -23.19 10.97 9.63
CA GLY A 79 -24.18 9.89 9.72
C GLY A 79 -23.89 8.72 8.77
N LEU A 80 -22.62 8.54 8.37
CA LEU A 80 -22.22 7.47 7.46
C LEU A 80 -21.97 6.18 8.23
N ASN A 81 -22.26 5.04 7.59
CA ASN A 81 -22.01 3.73 8.17
C ASN A 81 -20.50 3.54 8.43
N PRO A 82 -20.06 3.19 9.66
CA PRO A 82 -18.65 2.95 9.96
C PRO A 82 -17.98 1.91 9.06
N TRP A 83 -18.73 0.91 8.59
CA TRP A 83 -18.27 -0.08 7.62
C TRP A 83 -17.81 0.60 6.32
N PHE A 84 -18.62 1.53 5.80
CA PHE A 84 -18.33 2.25 4.57
C PHE A 84 -17.06 3.09 4.68
N ILE A 85 -16.88 3.80 5.79
CA ILE A 85 -15.66 4.59 6.05
C ILE A 85 -14.43 3.69 6.20
N GLY A 86 -14.58 2.52 6.84
CA GLY A 86 -13.52 1.54 7.00
C GLY A 86 -12.98 1.02 5.67
N ILE A 87 -13.88 0.61 4.75
CA ILE A 87 -13.48 0.05 3.46
C ILE A 87 -13.06 1.09 2.42
N THR A 88 -13.30 2.39 2.68
CA THR A 88 -12.97 3.47 1.74
C THR A 88 -11.86 4.36 2.28
N VAL A 89 -12.18 5.27 3.21
CA VAL A 89 -11.28 6.32 3.70
C VAL A 89 -10.12 5.73 4.47
N VAL A 90 -10.39 4.78 5.37
CA VAL A 90 -9.33 4.15 6.17
C VAL A 90 -8.43 3.30 5.29
N ALA A 91 -9.02 2.44 4.44
CA ALA A 91 -8.28 1.60 3.51
C ALA A 91 -7.39 2.42 2.56
N LEU A 92 -7.94 3.46 1.93
CA LEU A 92 -7.16 4.38 1.09
C LEU A 92 -6.07 5.09 1.90
N GLY A 93 -6.42 5.61 3.08
CA GLY A 93 -5.53 6.35 3.97
C GLY A 93 -4.29 5.55 4.36
N THR A 94 -4.46 4.26 4.65
CA THR A 94 -3.33 3.37 4.99
C THR A 94 -2.42 3.08 3.80
N SER A 95 -2.93 3.14 2.57
CA SER A 95 -2.16 2.88 1.35
C SER A 95 -1.54 4.14 0.73
N LEU A 96 -1.92 5.34 1.16
CA LEU A 96 -1.35 6.60 0.64
C LEU A 96 0.19 6.65 0.71
N PRO A 97 0.86 6.24 1.81
CA PRO A 97 2.31 6.27 1.87
C PRO A 97 2.96 5.33 0.85
N ASP A 98 2.37 4.14 0.65
CA ASP A 98 2.89 3.16 -0.30
C ASP A 98 2.63 3.61 -1.74
N ILE A 99 1.48 4.24 -2.03
CA ILE A 99 1.20 4.86 -3.34
C ILE A 99 2.22 5.97 -3.65
N ALA A 100 2.55 6.82 -2.67
CA ALA A 100 3.53 7.88 -2.85
C ALA A 100 4.94 7.30 -3.13
N ALA A 101 5.32 6.24 -2.43
CA ALA A 101 6.59 5.56 -2.65
C ALA A 101 6.63 4.83 -4.01
N ALA A 102 5.54 4.15 -4.37
CA ALA A 102 5.37 3.48 -5.66
C ALA A 102 5.44 4.46 -6.84
N TRP A 103 4.79 5.62 -6.73
CA TRP A 103 4.86 6.68 -7.74
C TRP A 103 6.28 7.19 -7.95
N HIS A 104 7.06 7.33 -6.87
CA HIS A 104 8.44 7.77 -6.98
C HIS A 104 9.33 6.68 -7.59
N ALA A 105 9.25 5.45 -7.08
CA ALA A 105 10.05 4.32 -7.55
C ALA A 105 9.77 4.01 -9.04
N THR A 106 8.51 4.10 -9.49
CA THR A 106 8.18 3.95 -10.92
C THR A 106 8.82 5.05 -11.79
N ARG A 107 8.91 6.30 -11.30
CA ARG A 107 9.62 7.38 -12.02
C ARG A 107 11.13 7.15 -12.14
N LEU A 108 11.71 6.38 -11.23
CA LEU A 108 13.11 5.97 -11.27
C LEU A 108 13.35 4.72 -12.11
N GLY A 109 12.29 4.16 -12.73
CA GLY A 109 12.40 2.94 -13.55
C GLY A 109 12.24 1.64 -12.77
N TYR A 110 12.08 1.67 -11.45
CA TYR A 110 11.88 0.50 -10.58
C TYR A 110 10.45 -0.06 -10.62
N THR A 111 9.89 -0.22 -11.81
CA THR A 111 8.49 -0.67 -11.99
C THR A 111 8.27 -2.09 -11.46
N ASP A 112 9.20 -3.01 -11.73
CA ASP A 112 9.08 -4.41 -11.31
C ASP A 112 9.12 -4.55 -9.78
N LEU A 113 9.90 -3.72 -9.10
CA LEU A 113 9.96 -3.66 -7.64
C LEU A 113 8.63 -3.20 -7.05
N VAL A 114 8.02 -2.18 -7.66
CA VAL A 114 6.72 -1.64 -7.22
C VAL A 114 5.60 -2.66 -7.41
N LEU A 115 5.63 -3.43 -8.50
CA LEU A 115 4.65 -4.50 -8.72
C LEU A 115 4.80 -5.64 -7.72
N GLY A 116 6.03 -6.07 -7.46
CA GLY A 116 6.32 -7.07 -6.44
C GLY A 116 5.87 -6.62 -5.04
N GLU A 117 6.06 -5.34 -4.71
CA GLU A 117 5.64 -4.75 -3.45
C GLU A 117 4.10 -4.72 -3.31
N GLY A 118 3.39 -4.22 -4.32
CA GLY A 118 1.92 -4.15 -4.28
C GLY A 118 1.24 -5.52 -4.19
N ILE A 119 1.74 -6.51 -4.95
CA ILE A 119 1.22 -7.89 -4.90
C ILE A 119 1.57 -8.52 -3.55
N GLY A 120 2.81 -8.40 -3.10
CA GLY A 120 3.28 -8.95 -1.83
C GLY A 120 2.51 -8.39 -0.63
N ALA A 121 2.31 -7.08 -0.58
CA ALA A 121 1.55 -6.41 0.49
C ALA A 121 0.09 -6.88 0.53
N SER A 122 -0.54 -7.07 -0.63
CA SER A 122 -1.91 -7.58 -0.73
C SER A 122 -2.04 -9.01 -0.21
N VAL A 123 -1.08 -9.88 -0.55
CA VAL A 123 -1.01 -11.28 -0.08
C VAL A 123 -0.77 -11.32 1.43
N VAL A 124 0.20 -10.56 1.96
CA VAL A 124 0.48 -10.52 3.40
C VAL A 124 -0.71 -9.98 4.18
N THR A 125 -1.35 -8.91 3.71
CA THR A 125 -2.53 -8.35 4.39
C THR A 125 -3.68 -9.36 4.41
N THR A 126 -3.93 -10.06 3.29
CA THR A 126 -5.03 -11.02 3.19
C THR A 126 -4.75 -12.30 3.99
N LEU A 127 -3.57 -12.90 3.87
CA LEU A 127 -3.30 -14.18 4.54
C LEU A 127 -2.91 -13.98 6.01
N LEU A 128 -1.97 -13.08 6.28
CA LEU A 128 -1.43 -12.90 7.63
C LEU A 128 -2.36 -12.06 8.50
N THR A 129 -2.75 -10.87 8.03
CA THR A 129 -3.55 -9.95 8.87
C THR A 129 -4.97 -10.46 9.04
N LEU A 130 -5.68 -10.73 7.93
CA LEU A 130 -7.05 -11.25 8.00
C LEU A 130 -7.11 -12.66 8.62
N GLY A 131 -6.15 -13.53 8.30
CA GLY A 131 -6.05 -14.87 8.88
C GLY A 131 -5.82 -14.84 10.39
N MET A 132 -4.90 -14.01 10.89
CA MET A 132 -4.72 -13.83 12.34
C MET A 132 -5.95 -13.25 13.02
N ILE A 133 -6.64 -12.28 12.39
CA ILE A 133 -7.88 -11.73 12.93
C ILE A 133 -8.94 -12.83 13.05
N GLY A 134 -9.08 -13.68 12.03
CA GLY A 134 -10.01 -14.82 12.06
C GLY A 134 -9.71 -15.83 13.17
N ILE A 135 -8.44 -16.05 13.51
CA ILE A 135 -8.03 -16.93 14.62
C ILE A 135 -8.28 -16.26 15.98
N LEU A 136 -7.89 -15.00 16.14
CA LEU A 136 -7.95 -14.30 17.42
C LEU A 136 -9.36 -13.83 17.80
N ARG A 137 -10.15 -13.42 16.81
CA ARG A 137 -11.53 -12.96 16.97
C ARG A 137 -12.38 -13.52 15.84
N PRO A 138 -12.89 -14.75 15.99
CA PRO A 138 -13.84 -15.33 15.05
C PRO A 138 -15.11 -14.47 15.07
N ALA A 139 -15.24 -13.55 14.12
CA ALA A 139 -16.39 -12.69 14.00
C ALA A 139 -17.29 -13.23 12.89
N ALA A 140 -18.55 -13.53 13.22
CA ALA A 140 -19.57 -13.84 12.24
C ALA A 140 -19.97 -12.53 11.54
N HIS A 141 -19.29 -12.19 10.46
CA HIS A 141 -19.68 -11.09 9.58
C HIS A 141 -20.75 -11.59 8.61
N SER A 142 -21.73 -10.75 8.29
CA SER A 142 -22.74 -11.08 7.31
C SER A 142 -22.06 -11.32 5.95
N VAL A 143 -22.29 -12.51 5.39
CA VAL A 143 -21.72 -12.91 4.09
C VAL A 143 -22.11 -11.90 3.01
N GLU A 144 -23.30 -11.32 3.11
CA GLU A 144 -23.81 -10.28 2.22
C GLU A 144 -22.87 -9.07 2.14
N LEU A 145 -22.34 -8.57 3.27
CA LEU A 145 -21.42 -7.41 3.25
C LEU A 145 -20.03 -7.75 2.73
N LEU A 146 -19.60 -9.01 2.85
CA LEU A 146 -18.28 -9.47 2.44
C LEU A 146 -18.21 -9.88 0.96
N LEU A 147 -19.29 -10.43 0.41
CA LEU A 147 -19.32 -10.98 -0.95
C LEU A 147 -18.89 -9.96 -2.03
N PRO A 148 -19.36 -8.70 -2.00
CA PRO A 148 -18.94 -7.68 -2.98
C PRO A 148 -17.46 -7.33 -2.85
N VAL A 149 -16.94 -7.25 -1.63
CA VAL A 149 -15.54 -6.91 -1.36
C VAL A 149 -14.60 -8.03 -1.81
N VAL A 150 -14.93 -9.28 -1.47
CA VAL A 150 -14.16 -10.45 -1.89
C VAL A 150 -14.23 -10.62 -3.41
N GLY A 151 -15.41 -10.48 -4.00
CA GLY A 151 -15.57 -10.47 -5.45
C GLY A 151 -14.72 -9.40 -6.13
N ALA A 152 -14.64 -8.21 -5.52
CA ALA A 152 -13.81 -7.13 -6.02
C ALA A 152 -12.31 -7.45 -5.95
N MET A 153 -11.84 -8.03 -4.85
CA MET A 153 -10.46 -8.46 -4.70
C MET A 153 -10.08 -9.54 -5.73
N VAL A 154 -10.93 -10.55 -5.90
CA VAL A 154 -10.70 -11.65 -6.85
C VAL A 154 -10.66 -11.13 -8.28
N PHE A 155 -11.64 -10.32 -8.69
CA PHE A 155 -11.67 -9.74 -10.03
C PHE A 155 -10.43 -8.88 -10.30
N THR A 156 -10.02 -8.04 -9.34
CA THR A 156 -8.83 -7.19 -9.50
C THR A 156 -7.56 -8.03 -9.61
N ALA A 157 -7.44 -9.11 -8.83
CA ALA A 157 -6.33 -10.05 -8.92
C ALA A 157 -6.27 -10.76 -10.29
N PHE A 158 -7.42 -11.22 -10.80
CA PHE A 158 -7.50 -11.83 -12.15
C PHE A 158 -7.17 -10.82 -13.26
N LEU A 159 -7.66 -9.59 -13.14
CA LEU A 159 -7.37 -8.52 -14.10
C LEU A 159 -5.88 -8.20 -14.13
N LEU A 160 -5.25 -8.08 -12.96
CA LEU A 160 -3.80 -7.93 -12.83
C LEU A 160 -3.05 -9.10 -13.46
N LEU A 161 -3.45 -10.34 -13.15
CA LEU A 161 -2.82 -11.55 -13.70
C LEU A 161 -2.92 -11.58 -15.23
N ALA A 162 -4.10 -11.30 -15.79
CA ALA A 162 -4.32 -11.25 -17.24
C ALA A 162 -3.43 -10.20 -17.92
N LEU A 163 -3.25 -9.03 -17.30
CA LEU A 163 -2.37 -7.98 -17.79
C LEU A 163 -0.89 -8.37 -17.70
N MET A 164 -0.49 -9.12 -16.67
CA MET A 164 0.89 -9.58 -16.50
C MET A 164 1.27 -10.70 -17.48
N LEU A 165 0.32 -11.60 -17.80
CA LEU A 165 0.53 -12.67 -18.80
C LEU A 165 0.80 -12.12 -20.22
N GLY A 166 0.38 -10.90 -20.52
CA GLY A 166 0.61 -10.22 -21.80
C GLY A 166 2.03 -9.69 -22.06
N GLY A 167 3.00 -9.99 -21.18
CA GLY A 167 4.41 -9.65 -21.38
C GLY A 167 5.08 -8.91 -20.22
N TRP A 168 4.56 -9.04 -18.99
CA TRP A 168 5.15 -8.50 -17.75
C TRP A 168 5.44 -6.99 -17.75
N ARG A 169 4.87 -6.25 -18.70
CA ARG A 169 5.05 -4.79 -18.83
C ARG A 169 3.73 -4.09 -18.60
N ILE A 170 3.59 -3.48 -17.43
CA ILE A 170 2.46 -2.58 -17.15
C ILE A 170 2.73 -1.24 -17.84
N THR A 171 2.03 -1.02 -18.94
CA THR A 171 2.05 0.26 -19.65
C THR A 171 1.06 1.25 -19.04
N SER A 172 1.16 2.53 -19.38
CA SER A 172 0.21 3.56 -18.91
C SER A 172 -1.24 3.24 -19.26
N ARG A 173 -1.49 2.49 -20.34
CA ARG A 173 -2.84 2.02 -20.71
C ARG A 173 -3.35 0.94 -19.75
N SER A 174 -2.51 -0.02 -19.41
CA SER A 174 -2.81 -1.06 -18.41
C SER A 174 -3.07 -0.45 -17.03
N GLY A 175 -2.28 0.57 -16.65
CA GLY A 175 -2.49 1.34 -15.42
C GLY A 175 -3.80 2.13 -15.42
N ALA A 176 -4.17 2.77 -16.53
CA ALA A 176 -5.45 3.47 -16.65
C ALA A 176 -6.66 2.52 -16.54
N VAL A 177 -6.56 1.31 -17.10
CA VAL A 177 -7.59 0.27 -16.96
C VAL A 177 -7.74 -0.15 -15.49
N LEU A 178 -6.64 -0.43 -14.80
CA LEU A 178 -6.64 -0.80 -13.37
C LEU A 178 -7.21 0.30 -12.47
N ALA A 179 -6.81 1.55 -12.71
CA ALA A 179 -7.35 2.69 -11.97
C ALA A 179 -8.84 2.88 -12.22
N SER A 180 -9.28 2.77 -13.49
CA SER A 180 -10.69 2.88 -13.85
C SER A 180 -11.52 1.76 -13.23
N SER A 181 -11.01 0.52 -13.22
CA SER A 181 -11.69 -0.60 -12.56
C SER A 181 -11.80 -0.40 -11.06
N TYR A 182 -10.78 0.17 -10.42
CA TYR A 182 -10.83 0.50 -8.99
C TYR A 182 -11.94 1.52 -8.68
N PHE A 183 -11.98 2.64 -9.40
CA PHE A 183 -13.03 3.65 -9.18
C PHE A 183 -14.43 3.12 -9.51
N ALA A 184 -14.57 2.33 -10.57
CA ALA A 184 -15.83 1.67 -10.91
C ALA A 184 -16.29 0.72 -9.80
N MET A 185 -15.37 -0.07 -9.22
CA MET A 185 -15.66 -0.96 -8.10
C MET A 185 -16.06 -0.21 -6.84
N VAL A 186 -15.36 0.87 -6.50
CA VAL A 186 -15.72 1.69 -5.35
C VAL A 186 -17.13 2.26 -5.56
N ALA A 187 -17.43 2.81 -6.73
CA ALA A 187 -18.76 3.32 -7.05
C ALA A 187 -19.85 2.24 -6.95
N LEU A 188 -19.61 1.04 -7.48
CA LEU A 188 -20.55 -0.08 -7.37
C LEU A 188 -20.76 -0.52 -5.92
N ASN A 189 -19.69 -0.62 -5.12
CA ASN A 189 -19.79 -0.93 -3.70
C ASN A 189 -20.56 0.15 -2.93
N VAL A 190 -20.34 1.44 -3.24
CA VAL A 190 -21.09 2.55 -2.63
C VAL A 190 -22.58 2.45 -2.96
N LEU A 191 -22.92 2.20 -4.22
CA LEU A 191 -24.32 2.08 -4.67
C LEU A 191 -24.99 0.86 -4.03
N TRP A 192 -24.28 -0.25 -3.92
CA TRP A 192 -24.78 -1.48 -3.31
C TRP A 192 -25.01 -1.31 -1.80
N ILE A 193 -24.10 -0.66 -1.08
CA ILE A 193 -24.25 -0.36 0.35
C ILE A 193 -25.38 0.63 0.61
N ARG A 194 -25.60 1.63 -0.26
CA ARG A 194 -26.74 2.56 -0.17
C ARG A 194 -28.09 1.90 -0.43
N GLY A 195 -28.11 0.72 -1.06
CA GLY A 195 -29.31 -0.07 -1.29
C GLY A 195 -29.72 -0.94 -0.11
N PHE A 196 -28.89 -1.05 0.94
CA PHE A 196 -29.22 -1.76 2.18
C PHE A 196 -29.68 -0.76 3.25
N PRO A 197 -30.84 -1.00 3.89
CA PRO A 197 -31.32 -0.21 5.02
C PRO A 197 -30.43 -0.37 6.27
#